data_AF-A0A6L7FZV8-F1
#
_entry.id   AF-A0A6L7FZV8-F1
#
_cell.length_a   1.000
_cell.length_b   1.000
_cell.length_c   1.000
_cell.angle_alpha   90.00
_cell.angle_beta   90.00
_cell.angle_gamma   90.00
#
_symmetry.space_group_name_H-M   'P 1'
#
loop_
_entity.id
_entity.type
_entity.pdbx_description
1 polymer ?
#
loop_
_entity_poly.entity_id
_entity_poly.type
_entity_poly.pdbx_seq_one_letter_code
_entity_poly.pdbx_strand_id
1 'polypeptide(L)'
;MTGKLDKSANLGDLDDKDAARATLGAASDTDLAEAVSARAALIEAVAGETSWRVSFADPSGFVGAYMTVEGISGKTWSVGEAGLATQDVSLLRDDTFDGLRYIGADGFYVDLYDPGMRATDDNSHSGIRLQFADGTYMELASVDQIPEIPETEAPIASDGRGLNAWRAAISRLRSTGSEIVRLMGYGDSWTQRLLISQAVANLLYAAFGQGADGWISLLATGAVLNDVDVQYTGWTKHDIDSEEESGAYSHDGLRLDAPGTTATLAITGVRGTELRFYYLDTAGTFRYRVDGGAWVTVAGGSTGAPAKVEVTGLSDSTLHSFEIDLTGNTGTVSLFGLWATGIPGVEFQKCGNAGAMAWHLRKIINDVTARFILADLAPDLAYVALGANDSPQSISVSAFRGYMETIVAELRDAGTDTGVVIYCQPETGDQVIPMSGYAATLIDYAQATDRVEYLDFTRLGLNHAQAASLGLWLDLRHLDDPGAYFLSGTLFTTHLQFP
;
A
#
# COMPACT_ATOMS: atom_id res chain seq x y z
N MET A 1 6.54 -15.62 84.70
CA MET A 1 7.43 -16.76 85.02
C MET A 1 7.23 -17.80 83.95
N THR A 2 8.34 -18.33 83.42
CA THR A 2 8.49 -19.62 82.68
C THR A 2 7.54 -19.85 81.49
N GLY A 3 7.95 -19.98 80.23
CA GLY A 3 9.22 -20.47 79.67
C GLY A 3 8.93 -21.65 78.73
N LYS A 4 9.57 -21.61 77.55
CA LYS A 4 9.91 -22.71 76.61
C LYS A 4 8.89 -23.15 75.53
N LEU A 5 9.25 -22.77 74.30
CA LEU A 5 9.52 -23.63 73.12
C LEU A 5 9.01 -25.08 73.15
N ASP A 6 8.28 -25.44 72.09
CA ASP A 6 8.70 -26.59 71.29
C ASP A 6 8.52 -26.32 69.78
N LYS A 7 9.53 -26.71 69.00
CA LYS A 7 9.56 -26.73 67.53
C LYS A 7 9.42 -28.20 67.14
N SER A 8 8.43 -28.55 66.31
CA SER A 8 8.66 -29.26 65.04
C SER A 8 7.36 -29.78 64.41
N ALA A 9 7.26 -29.54 63.09
CA ALA A 9 6.51 -30.26 62.05
C ALA A 9 4.98 -30.40 62.24
N ASN A 10 4.11 -29.96 61.33
CA ASN A 10 4.13 -30.04 59.87
C ASN A 10 3.18 -28.96 59.30
N LEU A 11 3.46 -28.53 58.08
CA LEU A 11 2.80 -27.43 57.36
C LEU A 11 1.25 -27.52 57.37
N GLY A 12 0.63 -26.53 58.01
CA GLY A 12 -0.75 -26.11 57.77
C GLY A 12 -0.90 -25.55 56.35
N ASP A 13 -2.03 -25.81 55.72
CA ASP A 13 -3.18 -24.90 55.70
C ASP A 13 -2.85 -23.57 55.00
N LEU A 14 -3.18 -23.57 53.71
CA LEU A 14 -4.02 -22.56 53.06
C LEU A 14 -4.52 -21.47 53.99
N ASP A 15 -3.89 -20.29 53.96
CA ASP A 15 -4.57 -18.98 54.04
C ASP A 15 -3.55 -17.85 53.92
N ASP A 16 -3.40 -17.31 52.70
CA ASP A 16 -2.97 -15.90 52.53
C ASP A 16 -3.45 -15.32 51.19
N LYS A 17 -4.73 -15.56 50.85
CA LYS A 17 -5.41 -14.92 49.70
C LYS A 17 -6.00 -13.54 50.05
N ASP A 18 -6.07 -13.21 51.34
CA ASP A 18 -6.74 -11.99 51.81
C ASP A 18 -5.85 -10.74 51.80
N ALA A 19 -4.52 -10.87 51.68
CA ALA A 19 -3.62 -9.73 51.51
C ALA A 19 -3.65 -9.14 50.09
N ALA A 20 -4.06 -9.89 49.06
CA ALA A 20 -4.12 -9.41 47.68
C ALA A 20 -5.44 -8.67 47.33
N ARG A 21 -6.50 -8.89 48.11
CA ARG A 21 -7.84 -8.31 47.87
C ARG A 21 -8.00 -6.84 48.26
N ALA A 22 -7.05 -6.26 48.98
CA ALA A 22 -7.18 -4.89 49.50
C ALA A 22 -6.81 -3.77 48.49
N THR A 23 -6.30 -4.08 47.30
CA THR A 23 -5.74 -3.06 46.39
C THR A 23 -6.52 -2.87 45.06
N LEU A 24 -7.57 -3.64 44.79
CA LEU A 24 -8.37 -3.48 43.56
C LEU A 24 -9.86 -3.32 43.89
N GLY A 25 -10.29 -2.06 43.96
CA GLY A 25 -11.70 -1.71 43.94
C GLY A 25 -12.23 -1.52 42.51
N ALA A 26 -13.44 -2.06 42.30
CA ALA A 26 -14.51 -1.59 41.40
C ALA A 26 -14.76 -2.31 40.05
N ALA A 27 -15.29 -3.53 40.13
CA ALA A 27 -16.59 -3.89 39.53
C ALA A 27 -17.19 -5.00 40.42
N SER A 28 -18.47 -4.91 40.81
CA SER A 28 -19.08 -5.92 41.70
C SER A 28 -19.54 -7.14 40.91
N ASP A 29 -19.12 -8.33 41.36
CA ASP A 29 -19.42 -9.67 40.81
C ASP A 29 -20.90 -9.98 40.54
N THR A 30 -21.83 -9.15 41.05
CA THR A 30 -23.28 -9.34 40.90
C THR A 30 -23.76 -9.04 39.46
N ASP A 31 -23.14 -8.08 38.75
CA ASP A 31 -23.54 -7.72 37.37
C ASP A 31 -23.09 -8.76 36.32
N LEU A 32 -22.00 -9.49 36.60
CA LEU A 32 -21.49 -10.54 35.72
C LEU A 32 -22.27 -11.86 35.90
N ALA A 33 -22.70 -12.16 37.13
CA ALA A 33 -23.48 -13.35 37.45
C ALA A 33 -24.91 -13.31 36.91
N GLU A 34 -25.55 -12.13 36.84
CA GLU A 34 -26.88 -11.96 36.21
C GLU A 34 -26.81 -12.09 34.68
N ALA A 35 -25.76 -11.57 34.04
CA ALA A 35 -25.56 -11.70 32.59
C ALA A 35 -25.28 -13.16 32.15
N VAL A 36 -24.60 -13.94 33.00
CA VAL A 36 -24.35 -15.37 32.78
C VAL A 36 -25.60 -16.21 33.03
N SER A 37 -26.38 -15.93 34.08
CA SER A 37 -27.65 -16.64 34.34
C SER A 37 -28.71 -16.39 33.26
N ALA A 38 -28.78 -15.17 32.70
CA ALA A 38 -29.75 -14.82 31.65
C ALA A 38 -29.48 -15.53 30.30
N ARG A 39 -28.26 -16.04 30.06
CA ARG A 39 -27.90 -16.79 28.84
C ARG A 39 -27.79 -18.30 29.04
N ALA A 40 -27.57 -18.79 30.26
CA ALA A 40 -27.58 -20.22 30.56
C ALA A 40 -28.95 -20.88 30.29
N ALA A 41 -30.05 -20.15 30.52
CA ALA A 41 -31.40 -20.65 30.22
C ALA A 41 -31.69 -20.84 28.72
N LEU A 42 -30.87 -20.27 27.83
CA LEU A 42 -31.00 -20.47 26.37
C LEU A 42 -30.32 -21.77 25.90
N ILE A 43 -29.41 -22.33 26.70
CA ILE A 43 -28.55 -23.47 26.33
C ILE A 43 -29.15 -24.81 26.81
N GLU A 44 -29.99 -24.81 27.85
CA GLU A 44 -30.60 -26.05 28.38
C GLU A 44 -31.81 -26.58 27.57
N ALA A 45 -32.25 -25.92 26.51
CA ALA A 45 -33.40 -26.40 25.72
C ALA A 45 -33.03 -27.40 24.59
N VAL A 46 -31.74 -27.68 24.36
CA VAL A 46 -31.30 -28.55 23.25
C VAL A 46 -30.18 -29.50 23.71
N ALA A 47 -30.52 -30.50 24.51
CA ALA A 47 -29.59 -31.57 24.89
C ALA A 47 -30.22 -32.95 24.65
N GLY A 48 -29.92 -33.49 23.47
CA GLY A 48 -30.14 -34.89 23.11
C GLY A 48 -28.85 -35.48 22.54
N GLU A 49 -27.98 -35.90 23.46
CA GLU A 49 -26.82 -36.81 23.34
C GLU A 49 -25.98 -36.83 22.03
N THR A 50 -24.80 -36.20 22.13
CA THR A 50 -23.45 -36.70 21.78
C THR A 50 -22.50 -35.53 22.03
N SER A 51 -21.78 -35.49 23.16
CA SER A 51 -21.13 -34.25 23.61
C SER A 51 -19.61 -34.36 23.77
N TRP A 52 -18.87 -33.67 22.90
CA TRP A 52 -17.51 -33.20 23.18
C TRP A 52 -17.59 -32.01 24.15
N ARG A 53 -16.63 -31.89 25.08
CA ARG A 53 -16.52 -30.74 25.99
C ARG A 53 -15.19 -30.04 25.77
N VAL A 54 -15.24 -28.73 25.54
CA VAL A 54 -14.06 -27.86 25.50
C VAL A 54 -14.18 -26.90 26.67
N SER A 55 -13.16 -26.88 27.52
CA SER A 55 -13.05 -25.97 28.65
C SER A 55 -11.88 -25.03 28.42
N PHE A 56 -12.11 -23.73 28.61
CA PHE A 56 -11.07 -22.71 28.54
C PHE A 56 -10.77 -22.23 29.95
N ALA A 57 -9.50 -22.25 30.35
CA ALA A 57 -9.11 -21.82 31.68
C ALA A 57 -7.82 -21.00 31.67
N ASP A 58 -7.77 -20.03 32.57
CA ASP A 58 -6.60 -19.19 32.81
C ASP A 58 -5.85 -19.62 34.10
N PRO A 59 -4.68 -19.03 34.39
CA PRO A 59 -3.89 -19.36 35.59
C PRO A 59 -4.59 -19.07 36.93
N SER A 60 -5.69 -18.30 36.92
CA SER A 60 -6.49 -17.97 38.10
C SER A 60 -7.65 -18.93 38.33
N GLY A 61 -7.86 -19.90 37.43
CA GLY A 61 -8.90 -20.92 37.50
C GLY A 61 -10.26 -20.45 36.97
N PHE A 62 -10.31 -19.34 36.22
CA PHE A 62 -11.55 -18.87 35.60
C PHE A 62 -11.90 -19.73 34.39
N VAL A 63 -13.12 -20.30 34.35
CA VAL A 63 -13.60 -21.13 33.23
C VAL A 63 -14.49 -20.31 32.30
N GLY A 64 -13.97 -19.96 31.13
CA GLY A 64 -14.65 -19.17 30.12
C GLY A 64 -15.45 -20.04 29.15
N ALA A 65 -16.68 -20.39 29.52
CA ALA A 65 -17.71 -21.04 28.69
C ALA A 65 -17.53 -22.53 28.33
N TYR A 66 -18.69 -23.20 28.21
CA TYR A 66 -18.86 -24.59 27.76
C TYR A 66 -19.51 -24.57 26.37
N MET A 67 -18.97 -25.34 25.42
CA MET A 67 -19.56 -25.49 24.09
C MET A 67 -19.95 -26.95 23.82
N THR A 68 -21.12 -27.14 23.21
CA THR A 68 -21.60 -28.43 22.70
C THR A 68 -21.20 -28.62 21.23
N VAL A 69 -21.36 -29.83 20.71
CA VAL A 69 -20.96 -30.26 19.35
C VAL A 69 -21.54 -29.39 18.23
N GLU A 70 -22.75 -28.87 18.42
CA GLU A 70 -23.40 -27.99 17.44
C GLU A 70 -22.66 -26.64 17.28
N GLY A 71 -21.95 -26.19 18.32
CA GLY A 71 -21.10 -25.00 18.28
C GLY A 71 -19.74 -25.20 17.57
N ILE A 72 -19.35 -26.45 17.32
CA ILE A 72 -18.02 -26.82 16.80
C ILE A 72 -18.12 -27.46 15.40
N SER A 73 -19.23 -28.14 15.08
CA SER A 73 -19.39 -28.81 13.78
C SER A 73 -19.33 -27.81 12.62
N GLY A 74 -18.53 -28.11 11.60
CA GLY A 74 -18.36 -27.28 10.40
C GLY A 74 -17.27 -26.21 10.48
N LYS A 75 -16.46 -26.17 11.56
CA LYS A 75 -15.30 -25.28 11.66
C LYS A 75 -13.98 -26.06 11.64
N THR A 76 -13.06 -25.66 10.78
CA THR A 76 -11.67 -26.09 10.80
C THR A 76 -10.91 -25.22 11.80
N TRP A 77 -10.18 -25.83 12.73
CA TRP A 77 -9.32 -25.12 13.67
C TRP A 77 -7.87 -25.45 13.31
N SER A 78 -7.08 -24.42 13.00
CA SER A 78 -5.64 -24.54 12.81
C SER A 78 -4.93 -23.82 13.94
N VAL A 79 -3.93 -24.46 14.53
CA VAL A 79 -2.92 -23.77 15.33
C VAL A 79 -1.91 -23.23 14.33
N GLY A 80 -1.84 -21.91 14.17
CA GLY A 80 -0.95 -21.27 13.22
C GLY A 80 0.52 -21.55 13.53
N GLU A 81 1.37 -21.56 12.50
CA GLU A 81 2.80 -21.87 12.54
C GLU A 81 3.58 -21.09 13.61
N ALA A 82 3.18 -19.84 13.90
CA ALA A 82 3.77 -19.01 14.95
C ALA A 82 3.60 -19.57 16.38
N GLY A 83 2.52 -20.33 16.63
CA GLY A 83 2.26 -20.99 17.91
C GLY A 83 3.07 -22.27 18.13
N LEU A 84 3.62 -22.85 17.06
CA LEU A 84 4.50 -24.04 17.11
C LEU A 84 5.98 -23.69 16.96
N ALA A 85 6.31 -22.60 16.25
CA ALA A 85 7.68 -22.15 15.99
C ALA A 85 8.32 -21.40 17.17
N THR A 86 7.52 -20.86 18.08
CA THR A 86 7.99 -20.44 19.41
C THR A 86 7.96 -21.67 20.31
N GLN A 87 9.09 -22.03 20.93
CA GLN A 87 9.35 -23.32 21.59
C GLN A 87 8.48 -23.66 22.82
N ASP A 88 7.27 -23.14 22.96
CA ASP A 88 6.48 -23.16 24.18
C ASP A 88 5.22 -24.04 24.10
N VAL A 89 5.29 -25.16 23.37
CA VAL A 89 4.22 -26.17 23.37
C VAL A 89 4.68 -27.41 24.12
N SER A 90 4.13 -27.62 25.32
CA SER A 90 4.36 -28.83 26.12
C SER A 90 3.10 -29.69 26.17
N LEU A 91 3.14 -30.86 25.51
CA LEU A 91 2.16 -31.92 25.75
C LEU A 91 2.58 -32.68 27.01
N LEU A 92 2.04 -32.29 28.16
CA LEU A 92 2.34 -32.93 29.43
C LEU A 92 1.39 -34.10 29.66
N ARG A 93 1.94 -35.23 30.10
CA ARG A 93 1.17 -36.30 30.71
C ARG A 93 0.73 -35.82 32.10
N ASP A 94 -0.56 -35.62 32.28
CA ASP A 94 -1.16 -35.30 33.57
C ASP A 94 -1.88 -36.55 34.11
N ASP A 95 -1.35 -37.12 35.19
CA ASP A 95 -1.91 -38.33 35.81
C ASP A 95 -3.28 -38.08 36.48
N THR A 96 -3.75 -36.83 36.48
CA THR A 96 -5.05 -36.41 37.00
C THR A 96 -6.08 -36.09 35.92
N PHE A 97 -5.71 -36.14 34.64
CA PHE A 97 -6.57 -35.80 33.51
C PHE A 97 -6.47 -36.83 32.36
N ASP A 98 -7.57 -37.56 32.12
CA ASP A 98 -7.71 -38.45 30.95
C ASP A 98 -8.18 -37.63 29.73
N GLY A 99 -7.25 -36.93 29.06
CA GLY A 99 -7.54 -36.12 27.86
C GLY A 99 -6.31 -35.44 27.24
N LEU A 100 -6.52 -34.57 26.24
CA LEU A 100 -5.46 -33.75 25.64
C LEU A 100 -5.54 -32.32 26.19
N ARG A 101 -4.45 -31.82 26.78
CA ARG A 101 -4.33 -30.44 27.29
C ARG A 101 -3.34 -29.65 26.44
N TYR A 102 -3.80 -28.56 25.85
CA TYR A 102 -2.94 -27.52 25.24
C TYR A 102 -2.63 -26.47 26.29
N ILE A 103 -1.37 -26.06 26.46
CA ILE A 103 -0.96 -25.00 27.40
C ILE A 103 -0.13 -23.97 26.65
N GLY A 104 -0.56 -22.71 26.67
CA GLY A 104 0.19 -21.55 26.17
C GLY A 104 1.21 -21.03 27.18
N ALA A 105 2.17 -20.22 26.72
CA ALA A 105 3.24 -19.65 27.55
C ALA A 105 2.74 -18.71 28.67
N ASP A 106 1.52 -18.18 28.54
CA ASP A 106 0.81 -17.37 29.52
C ASP A 106 0.04 -18.22 30.57
N GLY A 107 0.12 -19.55 30.47
CA GLY A 107 -0.57 -20.50 31.33
C GLY A 107 -2.05 -20.68 30.99
N PHE A 108 -2.54 -20.12 29.88
CA PHE A 108 -3.84 -20.42 29.33
C PHE A 108 -3.87 -21.86 28.80
N TYR A 109 -4.94 -22.61 29.10
CA TYR A 109 -5.06 -23.97 28.60
C TYR A 109 -6.42 -24.32 28.03
N VAL A 110 -6.41 -25.29 27.11
CA VAL A 110 -7.60 -25.89 26.49
C VAL A 110 -7.56 -27.39 26.75
N ASP A 111 -8.61 -27.88 27.42
CA ASP A 111 -8.82 -29.30 27.67
C ASP A 111 -9.82 -29.87 26.66
N LEU A 112 -9.40 -30.93 25.96
CA LEU A 112 -10.25 -31.74 25.11
C LEU A 112 -10.54 -33.07 25.82
N TYR A 113 -11.80 -33.28 26.19
CA TYR A 113 -12.24 -34.46 26.94
C TYR A 113 -13.33 -35.25 26.19
N ASP A 114 -13.08 -36.56 26.05
CA ASP A 114 -14.07 -37.60 25.76
C ASP A 114 -13.96 -38.68 26.86
N PRO A 115 -15.05 -39.07 27.54
CA PRO A 115 -15.04 -40.15 28.53
C PRO A 115 -14.70 -41.51 27.88
N GLY A 116 -13.41 -41.76 27.70
CA GLY A 116 -12.86 -42.98 27.12
C GLY A 116 -11.58 -42.80 26.30
N MET A 117 -11.15 -41.55 26.04
CA MET A 117 -9.88 -41.28 25.35
C MET A 117 -8.68 -41.65 26.23
N ARG A 118 -7.71 -42.38 25.66
CA ARG A 118 -6.41 -42.66 26.30
C ARG A 118 -5.27 -42.35 25.34
N ALA A 119 -4.27 -41.60 25.82
CA ALA A 119 -2.99 -41.46 25.13
C ALA A 119 -2.15 -42.73 25.36
N THR A 120 -1.84 -43.47 24.31
CA THR A 120 -1.02 -44.69 24.39
C THR A 120 0.24 -44.53 23.55
N ASP A 121 1.38 -44.75 24.19
CA ASP A 121 2.67 -44.90 23.52
C ASP A 121 2.86 -46.40 23.20
N ASP A 122 2.61 -46.76 21.95
CA ASP A 122 2.84 -48.09 21.41
C ASP A 122 4.10 -48.05 20.55
N ASN A 123 5.17 -48.68 21.04
CA ASN A 123 6.49 -48.77 20.40
C ASN A 123 6.49 -49.40 19.00
N SER A 124 5.35 -49.83 18.45
CA SER A 124 5.24 -50.37 17.10
C SER A 124 5.05 -49.32 16.00
N HIS A 125 4.83 -48.03 16.33
CA HIS A 125 4.62 -46.95 15.36
C HIS A 125 5.25 -45.61 15.79
N SER A 126 5.63 -44.76 14.82
CA SER A 126 6.22 -43.45 15.07
C SER A 126 5.14 -42.36 15.23
N GLY A 127 4.76 -42.02 16.47
CA GLY A 127 3.86 -40.90 16.76
C GLY A 127 2.99 -41.10 18.01
N ILE A 128 2.34 -40.01 18.47
CA ILE A 128 1.34 -40.07 19.55
C ILE A 128 -0.01 -40.47 18.94
N ARG A 129 -0.65 -41.50 19.51
CA ARG A 129 -1.99 -41.94 19.11
C ARG A 129 -3.03 -41.58 20.15
N LEU A 130 -4.18 -41.11 19.67
CA LEU A 130 -5.38 -40.95 20.47
C LEU A 130 -6.31 -42.13 20.19
N GLN A 131 -6.49 -43.01 21.17
CA GLN A 131 -7.43 -44.12 21.07
C GLN A 131 -8.79 -43.69 21.61
N PHE A 132 -9.85 -43.87 20.81
CA PHE A 132 -11.23 -43.58 21.18
C PHE A 132 -11.88 -44.77 21.91
N ALA A 133 -12.99 -44.51 22.61
CA ALA A 133 -13.72 -45.51 23.41
C ALA A 133 -14.24 -46.71 22.60
N ASP A 134 -14.46 -46.53 21.30
CA ASP A 134 -14.90 -47.57 20.36
C ASP A 134 -13.75 -48.43 19.80
N GLY A 135 -12.51 -48.17 20.22
CA GLY A 135 -11.32 -48.88 19.79
C GLY A 135 -10.72 -48.36 18.47
N THR A 136 -11.27 -47.29 17.89
CA THR A 136 -10.64 -46.58 16.77
C THR A 136 -9.50 -45.68 17.26
N TYR A 137 -8.62 -45.29 16.34
CA TYR A 137 -7.45 -44.46 16.66
C TYR A 137 -7.39 -43.26 15.71
N MET A 138 -7.03 -42.09 16.25
CA MET A 138 -6.51 -40.97 15.49
C MET A 138 -4.99 -40.95 15.66
N GLU A 139 -4.29 -41.09 14.54
CA GLU A 139 -2.84 -40.90 14.49
C GLU A 139 -2.58 -39.41 14.28
N LEU A 140 -1.93 -38.76 15.25
CA LEU A 140 -1.38 -37.43 15.02
C LEU A 140 -0.22 -37.65 14.06
N ALA A 141 -0.46 -37.40 12.77
CA ALA A 141 0.53 -37.59 11.73
C ALA A 141 1.86 -36.99 12.16
N SER A 142 2.96 -37.71 11.93
CA SER A 142 4.29 -37.11 12.02
C SER A 142 4.29 -35.82 11.22
N VAL A 143 4.92 -34.78 11.75
CA VAL A 143 5.01 -33.42 11.18
C VAL A 143 5.34 -33.42 9.66
N ASP A 144 5.98 -34.49 9.17
CA ASP A 144 6.35 -34.70 7.77
C ASP A 144 5.21 -35.10 6.80
N GLN A 145 3.95 -35.28 7.26
CA GLN A 145 2.83 -35.72 6.41
C GLN A 145 1.56 -34.87 6.48
N ILE A 146 1.60 -33.70 7.12
CA ILE A 146 0.54 -32.71 6.92
C ILE A 146 0.71 -32.22 5.47
N PRO A 147 -0.27 -32.43 4.56
CA PRO A 147 -0.19 -31.81 3.25
C PRO A 147 -0.05 -30.31 3.50
N GLU A 148 1.00 -29.69 2.95
CA GLU A 148 1.12 -28.23 2.92
C GLU A 148 -0.26 -27.70 2.57
N ILE A 149 -0.88 -27.00 3.52
CA ILE A 149 -1.95 -26.08 3.17
C ILE A 149 -1.24 -25.19 2.15
N PRO A 150 -1.67 -25.17 0.87
CA PRO A 150 -1.02 -24.31 -0.11
C PRO A 150 -0.95 -22.95 0.53
N GLU A 151 0.25 -22.35 0.62
CA GLU A 151 0.38 -20.95 1.02
C GLU A 151 -0.76 -20.24 0.32
N THR A 152 -1.72 -19.70 1.10
CA THR A 152 -2.89 -19.07 0.52
C THR A 152 -2.35 -18.00 -0.39
N GLU A 153 -2.43 -18.20 -1.71
CA GLU A 153 -1.83 -17.27 -2.65
C GLU A 153 -2.28 -15.88 -2.25
N ALA A 154 -1.34 -14.93 -2.15
CA ALA A 154 -1.66 -13.56 -1.81
C ALA A 154 -2.85 -13.08 -2.67
N PRO A 155 -3.77 -12.25 -2.16
CA PRO A 155 -4.84 -11.73 -3.00
C PRO A 155 -4.25 -10.96 -4.20
N ILE A 156 -5.02 -10.79 -5.28
CA ILE A 156 -4.55 -10.07 -6.48
C ILE A 156 -4.21 -8.60 -6.16
N ALA A 157 -4.90 -8.03 -5.18
CA ALA A 157 -4.67 -6.69 -4.69
C ALA A 157 -4.71 -6.71 -3.16
N SER A 158 -3.95 -5.82 -2.53
CA SER A 158 -4.18 -5.48 -1.13
C SER A 158 -5.48 -4.65 -0.99
N ASP A 159 -5.92 -4.41 0.25
CA ASP A 159 -7.24 -3.85 0.52
C ASP A 159 -7.26 -2.32 0.70
N GLY A 160 -6.13 -1.63 0.44
CA GLY A 160 -6.04 -0.18 0.52
C GLY A 160 -6.12 0.37 1.95
N ARG A 161 -5.87 -0.46 2.98
CA ARG A 161 -5.95 -0.03 4.39
C ARG A 161 -4.91 1.03 4.76
N GLY A 162 -3.77 1.04 4.08
CA GLY A 162 -2.68 2.00 4.31
C GLY A 162 -2.86 3.34 3.59
N LEU A 163 -3.91 3.53 2.79
CA LEU A 163 -4.13 4.73 1.98
C LEU A 163 -4.87 5.84 2.76
N ASN A 164 -4.42 6.15 3.97
CA ASN A 164 -5.15 7.00 4.92
C ASN A 164 -5.32 8.45 4.43
N ALA A 165 -4.25 9.10 3.95
CA ALA A 165 -4.33 10.47 3.43
C ALA A 165 -5.36 10.59 2.30
N TRP A 166 -5.26 9.70 1.31
CA TRP A 166 -6.23 9.57 0.21
C TRP A 166 -7.67 9.43 0.69
N ARG A 167 -7.92 8.45 1.57
CA ARG A 167 -9.26 8.15 2.07
C ARG A 167 -9.83 9.32 2.84
N ALA A 168 -9.00 9.99 3.65
CA ALA A 168 -9.40 11.17 4.39
C ALA A 168 -9.71 12.35 3.45
N ALA A 169 -8.87 12.59 2.44
CA ALA A 169 -9.07 13.65 1.45
C ALA A 169 -10.34 13.42 0.62
N ILE A 170 -10.56 12.21 0.09
CA ILE A 170 -11.81 11.84 -0.61
C ILE A 170 -13.02 11.99 0.31
N SER A 171 -12.93 11.59 1.59
CA SER A 171 -14.02 11.74 2.55
C SER A 171 -14.36 13.22 2.83
N ARG A 172 -13.35 14.09 2.94
CA ARG A 172 -13.54 15.54 3.05
C ARG A 172 -14.17 16.10 1.78
N LEU A 173 -13.65 15.75 0.60
CA LEU A 173 -14.22 16.17 -0.67
C LEU A 173 -15.71 15.80 -0.79
N ARG A 174 -16.08 14.56 -0.49
CA ARG A 174 -17.49 14.11 -0.55
C ARG A 174 -18.39 14.79 0.49
N SER A 175 -17.86 15.11 1.67
CA SER A 175 -18.66 15.69 2.76
C SER A 175 -18.80 17.21 2.69
N THR A 176 -17.79 17.92 2.17
CA THR A 176 -17.76 19.40 2.16
C THR A 176 -17.75 20.00 0.75
N GLY A 177 -17.33 19.24 -0.27
CA GLY A 177 -17.13 19.75 -1.63
C GLY A 177 -15.93 20.70 -1.78
N SER A 178 -15.07 20.82 -0.76
CA SER A 178 -14.06 21.90 -0.68
C SER A 178 -12.60 21.41 -0.58
N GLU A 179 -12.36 20.12 -0.75
CA GLU A 179 -11.02 19.54 -0.66
C GLU A 179 -10.37 19.44 -2.04
N ILE A 180 -9.05 19.65 -2.12
CA ILE A 180 -8.25 19.28 -3.28
C ILE A 180 -7.62 17.93 -2.97
N VAL A 181 -7.94 16.92 -3.78
CA VAL A 181 -7.42 15.56 -3.63
C VAL A 181 -6.38 15.30 -4.70
N ARG A 182 -5.17 14.90 -4.31
CA ARG A 182 -4.03 14.76 -5.21
C ARG A 182 -3.65 13.32 -5.42
N LEU A 183 -3.86 12.83 -6.64
CA LEU A 183 -3.30 11.56 -7.10
C LEU A 183 -2.03 11.81 -7.90
N MET A 184 -1.00 11.00 -7.72
CA MET A 184 0.18 10.98 -8.59
C MET A 184 0.28 9.65 -9.33
N GLY A 185 0.52 9.71 -10.64
CA GLY A 185 0.86 8.56 -11.46
C GLY A 185 2.32 8.64 -11.84
N TYR A 186 3.15 7.76 -11.29
CA TYR A 186 4.60 7.79 -11.43
C TYR A 186 5.09 6.52 -12.12
N GLY A 187 6.04 6.62 -13.04
CA GLY A 187 6.57 5.43 -13.72
C GLY A 187 6.97 5.67 -15.17
N ASP A 188 6.80 4.64 -16.00
CA ASP A 188 7.27 4.65 -17.38
C ASP A 188 6.22 5.15 -18.41
N SER A 189 6.24 4.59 -19.63
CA SER A 189 5.28 4.92 -20.68
C SER A 189 3.82 4.61 -20.28
N TRP A 190 3.58 3.74 -19.30
CA TRP A 190 2.23 3.41 -18.82
C TRP A 190 1.62 4.53 -17.98
N THR A 191 2.45 5.40 -17.40
CA THR A 191 1.98 6.62 -16.71
C THR A 191 2.23 7.88 -17.55
N GLN A 192 3.15 7.83 -18.53
CA GLN A 192 3.35 8.96 -19.45
C GLN A 192 2.26 9.05 -20.52
N ARG A 193 1.87 7.93 -21.13
CA ARG A 193 0.96 7.95 -22.29
C ARG A 193 -0.39 8.53 -21.90
N LEU A 194 -0.83 9.51 -22.70
CA LEU A 194 -2.08 10.22 -22.48
C LEU A 194 -3.27 9.26 -22.39
N LEU A 195 -3.34 8.29 -23.30
CA LEU A 195 -4.45 7.34 -23.38
C LEU A 195 -4.70 6.61 -22.05
N ILE A 196 -3.65 6.14 -21.38
CA ILE A 196 -3.77 5.39 -20.11
C ILE A 196 -4.08 6.34 -18.95
N SER A 197 -3.31 7.41 -18.83
CA SER A 197 -3.47 8.35 -17.72
C SER A 197 -4.78 9.14 -17.79
N GLN A 198 -5.26 9.50 -19.00
CA GLN A 198 -6.57 10.14 -19.17
C GLN A 198 -7.70 9.19 -18.81
N ALA A 199 -7.57 7.87 -19.05
CA ALA A 199 -8.57 6.90 -18.60
C ALA A 199 -8.68 6.85 -17.06
N VAL A 200 -7.55 6.91 -16.34
CA VAL A 200 -7.53 7.06 -14.88
C VAL A 200 -8.19 8.38 -14.45
N ALA A 201 -7.78 9.49 -15.07
CA ALA A 201 -8.32 10.83 -14.79
C ALA A 201 -9.84 10.87 -14.96
N ASN A 202 -10.35 10.36 -16.08
CA ASN A 202 -11.78 10.36 -16.42
C ASN A 202 -12.61 9.59 -15.38
N LEU A 203 -12.12 8.43 -14.89
CA LEU A 203 -12.80 7.67 -13.85
C LEU A 203 -12.86 8.46 -12.52
N LEU A 204 -11.76 9.11 -12.15
CA LEU A 204 -11.70 9.94 -10.95
C LEU A 204 -12.61 11.16 -11.06
N TYR A 205 -12.58 11.86 -12.18
CA TYR A 205 -13.40 13.05 -12.41
C TYR A 205 -14.89 12.71 -12.43
N ALA A 206 -15.25 11.57 -13.02
CA ALA A 206 -16.63 11.08 -12.99
C ALA A 206 -17.10 10.76 -11.57
N ALA A 207 -16.21 10.26 -10.71
CA ALA A 207 -16.56 9.86 -9.35
C ALA A 207 -16.50 11.00 -8.32
N PHE A 208 -15.59 11.95 -8.50
CA PHE A 208 -15.20 12.91 -7.46
C PHE A 208 -15.18 14.37 -7.94
N GLY A 209 -15.37 14.62 -9.24
CA GLY A 209 -15.22 15.93 -9.83
C GLY A 209 -13.76 16.26 -10.18
N GLN A 210 -13.58 16.97 -11.30
CA GLN A 210 -12.28 17.48 -11.72
C GLN A 210 -11.92 18.75 -10.94
N GLY A 211 -10.76 18.74 -10.29
CA GLY A 211 -10.15 19.92 -9.70
C GLY A 211 -9.44 20.77 -10.76
N ALA A 212 -8.23 21.22 -10.44
CA ALA A 212 -7.31 21.80 -11.41
C ALA A 212 -6.59 20.71 -12.23
N ASP A 213 -5.86 21.11 -13.28
CA ASP A 213 -5.21 20.15 -14.18
C ASP A 213 -4.03 19.39 -13.56
N GLY A 214 -3.54 19.80 -12.38
CA GLY A 214 -2.41 19.15 -11.73
C GLY A 214 -1.10 19.43 -12.48
N TRP A 215 -0.19 18.45 -12.49
CA TRP A 215 1.14 18.57 -13.06
C TRP A 215 1.10 18.52 -14.58
N ILE A 216 1.60 19.58 -15.19
CA ILE A 216 1.76 19.75 -16.62
C ILE A 216 3.26 19.65 -16.93
N SER A 217 3.63 18.44 -17.33
CA SER A 217 4.96 18.08 -17.81
C SER A 217 5.34 18.85 -19.08
N LEU A 218 6.62 19.15 -19.27
CA LEU A 218 7.15 19.81 -20.49
C LEU A 218 7.29 18.84 -21.68
N LEU A 219 6.33 17.93 -21.82
CA LEU A 219 6.15 17.12 -23.02
C LEU A 219 5.56 17.98 -24.13
N ALA A 220 5.84 17.63 -25.39
CA ALA A 220 5.21 18.30 -26.53
C ALA A 220 3.69 18.04 -26.59
N THR A 221 2.98 18.85 -27.38
CA THR A 221 1.54 18.76 -27.67
C THR A 221 1.03 17.31 -27.83
N GLY A 222 -0.09 17.00 -27.17
CA GLY A 222 -0.79 15.72 -27.26
C GLY A 222 -0.38 14.65 -26.25
N ALA A 223 0.50 14.99 -25.30
CA ALA A 223 1.00 14.05 -24.27
C ALA A 223 0.64 14.44 -22.83
N VAL A 224 -0.05 15.57 -22.62
CA VAL A 224 -0.50 16.07 -21.30
C VAL A 224 -2.01 15.90 -21.15
N LEU A 225 -2.49 15.87 -19.90
CA LEU A 225 -3.91 15.62 -19.58
C LEU A 225 -4.82 16.78 -20.00
N ASN A 226 -6.12 16.48 -20.09
CA ASN A 226 -7.22 17.46 -20.08
C ASN A 226 -7.19 18.48 -21.23
N ASP A 227 -6.70 18.05 -22.39
CA ASP A 227 -6.56 18.88 -23.59
C ASP A 227 -5.67 20.14 -23.38
N VAL A 228 -4.85 20.16 -22.33
CA VAL A 228 -3.80 21.17 -22.16
C VAL A 228 -2.84 21.06 -23.34
N ASP A 229 -2.39 22.20 -23.87
CA ASP A 229 -1.42 22.23 -24.96
C ASP A 229 -0.12 22.87 -24.49
N VAL A 230 1.00 22.21 -24.80
CA VAL A 230 2.35 22.64 -24.46
C VAL A 230 3.16 22.76 -25.74
N GLN A 231 3.52 24.00 -26.08
CA GLN A 231 4.31 24.33 -27.26
C GLN A 231 5.57 25.08 -26.86
N TYR A 232 6.72 24.67 -27.40
CA TYR A 232 7.97 25.38 -27.15
C TYR A 232 8.87 25.37 -28.38
N THR A 233 9.72 26.40 -28.51
CA THR A 233 10.69 26.55 -29.60
C THR A 233 12.00 27.05 -29.04
N GLY A 234 13.12 26.56 -29.58
CA GLY A 234 14.47 27.00 -29.18
C GLY A 234 14.97 26.43 -27.85
N TRP A 235 14.28 25.44 -27.29
CA TRP A 235 14.70 24.70 -26.09
C TRP A 235 15.35 23.36 -26.44
N THR A 236 16.39 23.01 -25.70
CA THR A 236 16.94 21.65 -25.66
C THR A 236 16.19 20.86 -24.60
N LYS A 237 15.53 19.77 -25.01
CA LYS A 237 14.90 18.83 -24.07
C LYS A 237 15.94 17.83 -23.57
N HIS A 238 15.99 17.69 -22.26
CA HIS A 238 16.74 16.65 -21.55
C HIS A 238 15.75 15.66 -20.94
N ASP A 239 16.07 14.37 -21.05
CA ASP A 239 15.20 13.25 -20.69
C ASP A 239 16.03 12.20 -19.95
N ILE A 240 15.54 11.66 -18.83
CA ILE A 240 16.32 10.75 -17.97
C ILE A 240 16.42 9.30 -18.50
N ASP A 241 15.90 9.03 -19.69
CA ASP A 241 15.76 7.68 -20.26
C ASP A 241 17.07 7.04 -20.77
N SER A 242 18.23 7.61 -20.42
CA SER A 242 19.55 7.06 -20.76
C SER A 242 20.58 7.14 -19.62
N GLU A 243 21.63 6.32 -19.71
CA GLU A 243 22.69 6.24 -18.69
C GLU A 243 23.56 7.49 -18.58
N GLU A 244 23.75 8.20 -19.69
CA GLU A 244 24.67 9.34 -19.82
C GLU A 244 24.11 10.63 -19.21
N GLU A 245 22.82 10.66 -18.92
CA GLU A 245 22.12 11.85 -18.47
C GLU A 245 22.41 12.16 -16.98
N SER A 246 22.71 13.42 -16.73
CA SER A 246 23.10 13.93 -15.41
C SER A 246 22.63 15.36 -15.19
N GLY A 247 22.60 15.79 -13.93
CA GLY A 247 22.16 17.12 -13.51
C GLY A 247 20.78 17.12 -12.87
N ALA A 248 20.26 18.32 -12.63
CA ALA A 248 18.95 18.52 -12.03
C ALA A 248 17.84 18.12 -13.00
N TYR A 249 16.87 17.35 -12.53
CA TYR A 249 15.69 16.96 -13.30
C TYR A 249 14.44 17.22 -12.46
N SER A 250 13.34 17.50 -13.15
CA SER A 250 12.03 17.39 -12.53
C SER A 250 11.80 15.94 -12.07
N HIS A 251 10.88 15.76 -11.12
CA HIS A 251 10.44 14.44 -10.66
C HIS A 251 9.91 13.54 -11.80
N ASP A 252 9.35 14.09 -12.88
CA ASP A 252 8.94 13.33 -14.07
C ASP A 252 10.08 13.06 -15.08
N GLY A 253 11.32 13.41 -14.72
CA GLY A 253 12.52 13.11 -15.50
C GLY A 253 12.77 14.02 -16.70
N LEU A 254 12.08 15.17 -16.78
CA LEU A 254 12.26 16.14 -17.86
C LEU A 254 12.89 17.46 -17.39
N ARG A 255 13.62 18.08 -18.32
CA ARG A 255 14.12 19.45 -18.20
C ARG A 255 14.21 20.10 -19.59
N LEU A 256 13.88 21.39 -19.69
CA LEU A 256 14.19 22.19 -20.87
C LEU A 256 15.28 23.20 -20.56
N ASP A 257 16.33 23.25 -21.39
CA ASP A 257 17.43 24.21 -21.28
C ASP A 257 17.49 25.11 -22.52
N ALA A 258 17.73 26.41 -22.33
CA ALA A 258 17.98 27.31 -23.45
C ALA A 258 18.94 28.45 -23.07
N PRO A 259 20.01 28.67 -23.87
CA PRO A 259 20.78 29.90 -23.84
C PRO A 259 20.17 30.96 -24.78
N GLY A 260 20.69 32.18 -24.71
CA GLY A 260 20.30 33.25 -25.63
C GLY A 260 18.87 33.73 -25.41
N THR A 261 18.29 34.41 -26.40
CA THR A 261 17.11 35.27 -26.17
C THR A 261 15.85 34.89 -26.95
N THR A 262 15.88 33.84 -27.76
CA THR A 262 14.83 33.55 -28.75
C THR A 262 13.90 32.41 -28.35
N ALA A 263 14.22 31.65 -27.31
CA ALA A 263 13.40 30.51 -26.91
C ALA A 263 12.06 30.98 -26.33
N THR A 264 11.00 30.23 -26.63
CA THR A 264 9.64 30.50 -26.17
C THR A 264 8.96 29.22 -25.70
N LEU A 265 8.06 29.35 -24.72
CA LEU A 265 7.19 28.27 -24.23
C LEU A 265 5.78 28.85 -24.03
N ALA A 266 4.77 28.13 -24.44
CA ALA A 266 3.37 28.44 -24.22
C ALA A 266 2.64 27.19 -23.72
N ILE A 267 1.95 27.32 -22.60
CA ILE A 267 1.07 26.31 -22.03
C ILE A 267 -0.34 26.89 -22.05
N THR A 268 -1.28 26.28 -22.74
CA THR A 268 -2.63 26.81 -22.95
C THR A 268 -3.71 25.79 -22.60
N GLY A 269 -4.93 26.27 -22.35
CA GLY A 269 -6.03 25.39 -21.95
C GLY A 269 -6.01 24.99 -20.49
N VAL A 270 -5.27 25.72 -19.64
CA VAL A 270 -5.02 25.33 -18.25
C VAL A 270 -6.17 25.71 -17.33
N ARG A 271 -6.69 24.75 -16.57
CA ARG A 271 -7.68 24.91 -15.51
C ARG A 271 -6.99 25.01 -14.14
N GLY A 272 -7.15 26.12 -13.44
CA GLY A 272 -6.63 26.33 -12.09
C GLY A 272 -6.82 27.78 -11.62
N THR A 273 -6.87 28.00 -10.30
CA THR A 273 -6.87 29.35 -9.72
C THR A 273 -5.48 29.79 -9.24
N GLU A 274 -4.56 28.84 -9.17
CA GLU A 274 -3.15 29.02 -8.85
C GLU A 274 -2.28 28.27 -9.86
N LEU A 275 -1.19 28.90 -10.29
CA LEU A 275 -0.18 28.30 -11.17
C LEU A 275 1.19 28.41 -10.51
N ARG A 276 1.94 27.31 -10.48
CA ARG A 276 3.32 27.26 -9.99
C ARG A 276 4.23 26.73 -11.09
N PHE A 277 5.20 27.54 -11.50
CA PHE A 277 6.13 27.14 -12.56
C PHE A 277 7.55 26.99 -12.01
N TYR A 278 8.15 25.81 -12.22
CA TYR A 278 9.40 25.41 -11.58
C TYR A 278 10.60 25.56 -12.52
N TYR A 279 11.70 26.05 -11.97
CA TYR A 279 12.94 26.31 -12.71
C TYR A 279 14.17 26.08 -11.82
N LEU A 280 15.33 25.93 -12.44
CA LEU A 280 16.61 25.92 -11.72
C LEU A 280 17.15 27.35 -11.64
N ASP A 281 17.52 27.80 -10.45
CA ASP A 281 18.03 29.16 -10.23
C ASP A 281 19.49 29.32 -10.72
N THR A 282 19.65 29.43 -12.03
CA THR A 282 20.92 29.64 -12.74
C THR A 282 21.20 31.14 -12.92
N ALA A 283 22.14 31.51 -13.80
CA ALA A 283 22.37 32.92 -14.19
C ALA A 283 21.40 33.42 -15.29
N GLY A 284 20.52 32.55 -15.81
CA GLY A 284 19.60 32.89 -16.88
C GLY A 284 18.49 33.85 -16.41
N THR A 285 17.97 34.65 -17.34
CA THR A 285 16.78 35.48 -17.12
C THR A 285 15.68 35.04 -18.07
N PHE A 286 14.46 34.91 -17.58
CA PHE A 286 13.29 34.68 -18.42
C PHE A 286 12.18 35.65 -18.04
N ARG A 287 11.18 35.77 -18.90
CA ARG A 287 9.95 36.51 -18.59
C ARG A 287 8.78 35.57 -18.71
N TYR A 288 7.77 35.75 -17.88
CA TYR A 288 6.50 35.03 -18.01
C TYR A 288 5.32 36.00 -18.06
N ARG A 289 4.20 35.54 -18.60
CA ARG A 289 2.90 36.21 -18.46
C ARG A 289 1.78 35.19 -18.41
N VAL A 290 0.65 35.61 -17.86
CA VAL A 290 -0.60 34.82 -17.83
C VAL A 290 -1.67 35.58 -18.60
N ASP A 291 -2.46 34.86 -19.40
CA ASP A 291 -3.62 35.34 -20.16
C ASP A 291 -3.35 36.59 -21.03
N GLY A 292 -2.18 36.64 -21.68
CA GLY A 292 -1.78 37.78 -22.50
C GLY A 292 -1.51 39.07 -21.71
N GLY A 293 -1.40 38.98 -20.38
CA GLY A 293 -1.10 40.09 -19.48
C GLY A 293 0.32 40.67 -19.64
N ALA A 294 0.73 41.49 -18.68
CA ALA A 294 2.06 42.08 -18.68
C ALA A 294 3.15 41.04 -18.43
N TRP A 295 4.28 41.19 -19.12
CA TRP A 295 5.47 40.37 -18.89
C TRP A 295 6.09 40.68 -17.52
N VAL A 296 6.37 39.64 -16.75
CA VAL A 296 7.10 39.69 -15.48
C VAL A 296 8.48 39.06 -15.68
N THR A 297 9.53 39.79 -15.35
CA THR A 297 10.92 39.31 -15.48
C THR A 297 11.35 38.55 -14.23
N VAL A 298 11.93 37.36 -14.44
CA VAL A 298 12.60 36.54 -13.42
C VAL A 298 14.08 36.48 -13.78
N ALA A 299 14.92 37.11 -12.95
CA ALA A 299 16.36 37.05 -13.08
C ALA A 299 16.91 35.98 -12.14
N GLY A 300 17.64 35.01 -12.68
CA GLY A 300 18.26 33.95 -11.89
C GLY A 300 19.37 34.48 -10.99
N GLY A 301 19.40 33.97 -9.75
CA GLY A 301 20.34 34.32 -8.69
C GLY A 301 21.65 33.53 -8.71
N SER A 302 21.79 32.57 -9.64
CA SER A 302 22.93 31.66 -9.72
C SER A 302 23.19 30.83 -8.45
N THR A 303 22.13 30.52 -7.69
CA THR A 303 22.27 29.65 -6.50
C THR A 303 22.41 28.18 -6.86
N GLY A 304 21.96 27.76 -8.05
CA GLY A 304 21.91 26.37 -8.47
C GLY A 304 20.85 25.53 -7.74
N ALA A 305 19.96 26.17 -6.97
CA ALA A 305 18.87 25.51 -6.27
C ALA A 305 17.58 25.53 -7.12
N PRO A 306 16.67 24.56 -6.93
CA PRO A 306 15.35 24.63 -7.53
C PRO A 306 14.55 25.81 -6.95
N ALA A 307 13.77 26.46 -7.79
CA ALA A 307 12.90 27.59 -7.43
C ALA A 307 11.57 27.51 -8.21
N LYS A 308 10.62 28.36 -7.81
CA LYS A 308 9.31 28.46 -8.49
C LYS A 308 8.84 29.90 -8.58
N VAL A 309 8.08 30.21 -9.63
CA VAL A 309 7.18 31.37 -9.64
C VAL A 309 5.77 30.92 -9.29
N GLU A 310 5.02 31.77 -8.60
CA GLU A 310 3.66 31.50 -8.16
C GLU A 310 2.73 32.62 -8.61
N VAL A 311 1.63 32.23 -9.26
CA VAL A 311 0.55 33.12 -9.70
C VAL A 311 -0.73 32.66 -9.02
N THR A 312 -1.41 33.56 -8.30
CA THR A 312 -2.64 33.25 -7.56
C THR A 312 -3.77 34.21 -7.96
N GLY A 313 -5.01 33.84 -7.60
CA GLY A 313 -6.19 34.66 -7.84
C GLY A 313 -6.70 34.62 -9.29
N LEU A 314 -6.38 33.55 -10.02
CA LEU A 314 -6.96 33.29 -11.34
C LEU A 314 -8.42 32.82 -11.21
N SER A 315 -9.20 32.97 -12.27
CA SER A 315 -10.63 32.64 -12.29
C SER A 315 -10.86 31.16 -12.57
N ASP A 316 -11.68 30.48 -11.76
CA ASP A 316 -12.08 29.08 -12.02
C ASP A 316 -13.06 28.93 -13.21
N SER A 317 -13.56 30.05 -13.74
CA SER A 317 -14.56 30.10 -14.80
C SER A 317 -13.99 30.11 -16.23
N THR A 318 -12.66 30.17 -16.38
CA THR A 318 -11.98 30.27 -17.68
C THR A 318 -10.76 29.35 -17.72
N LEU A 319 -10.32 28.98 -18.92
CA LEU A 319 -9.02 28.34 -19.11
C LEU A 319 -7.96 29.42 -19.30
N HIS A 320 -6.76 29.13 -18.82
CA HIS A 320 -5.63 30.05 -18.76
C HIS A 320 -4.54 29.68 -19.75
N SER A 321 -3.73 30.69 -20.08
CA SER A 321 -2.46 30.51 -20.80
C SER A 321 -1.29 31.01 -19.97
N PHE A 322 -0.21 30.23 -19.91
CA PHE A 322 1.06 30.61 -19.31
C PHE A 322 2.13 30.63 -20.39
N GLU A 323 2.79 31.78 -20.58
CA GLU A 323 3.78 31.98 -21.63
C GLU A 323 5.13 32.38 -21.03
N ILE A 324 6.23 31.94 -21.65
CA ILE A 324 7.60 32.31 -21.33
C ILE A 324 8.36 32.75 -22.58
N ASP A 325 9.19 33.78 -22.44
CA ASP A 325 10.26 34.09 -23.39
C ASP A 325 11.59 34.44 -22.70
N LEU A 326 12.67 34.40 -23.47
CA LEU A 326 14.03 34.68 -22.99
C LEU A 326 14.52 36.09 -23.38
N THR A 327 13.63 37.05 -23.62
CA THR A 327 14.05 38.40 -23.99
C THR A 327 14.93 39.01 -22.91
N GLY A 328 16.16 39.40 -23.28
CA GLY A 328 17.13 39.99 -22.36
C GLY A 328 17.98 38.99 -21.58
N ASN A 329 17.82 37.69 -21.82
CA ASN A 329 18.65 36.65 -21.22
C ASN A 329 20.11 36.72 -21.71
N THR A 330 21.05 36.55 -20.78
CA THR A 330 22.49 36.44 -21.05
C THR A 330 23.11 35.14 -20.53
N GLY A 331 22.34 34.31 -19.84
CA GLY A 331 22.76 33.01 -19.30
C GLY A 331 22.01 31.83 -19.93
N THR A 332 21.99 30.71 -19.21
CA THR A 332 21.17 29.53 -19.56
C THR A 332 19.99 29.47 -18.61
N VAL A 333 18.78 29.34 -19.15
CA VAL A 333 17.56 29.09 -18.35
C VAL A 333 17.25 27.60 -18.40
N SER A 334 16.86 27.01 -17.26
CA SER A 334 16.47 25.61 -17.12
C SER A 334 15.11 25.48 -16.46
N LEU A 335 14.16 24.80 -17.11
CA LEU A 335 12.76 24.70 -16.72
C LEU A 335 12.33 23.25 -16.48
N PHE A 336 11.40 23.04 -15.54
CA PHE A 336 10.96 21.71 -15.10
C PHE A 336 9.50 21.39 -15.45
N GLY A 337 8.57 22.31 -15.21
CA GLY A 337 7.14 22.12 -15.48
C GLY A 337 6.23 23.11 -14.78
N LEU A 338 4.94 23.01 -15.07
CA LEU A 338 3.88 23.83 -14.50
C LEU A 338 2.97 22.96 -13.62
N TRP A 339 2.57 23.44 -12.46
CA TRP A 339 1.49 22.84 -11.67
C TRP A 339 0.31 23.81 -11.59
N ALA A 340 -0.86 23.35 -12.02
CA ALA A 340 -2.12 24.05 -11.84
C ALA A 340 -2.87 23.50 -10.62
N THR A 341 -3.28 24.38 -9.70
CA THR A 341 -3.98 24.01 -8.46
C THR A 341 -5.04 25.02 -8.05
N GLY A 342 -5.69 24.78 -6.91
CA GLY A 342 -6.57 25.73 -6.22
C GLY A 342 -8.07 25.52 -6.45
N ILE A 343 -8.46 24.50 -7.22
CA ILE A 343 -9.86 24.15 -7.48
C ILE A 343 -10.19 22.84 -6.75
N PRO A 344 -11.18 22.82 -5.83
CA PRO A 344 -11.63 21.58 -5.19
C PRO A 344 -12.05 20.50 -6.18
N GLY A 345 -11.76 19.24 -5.85
CA GLY A 345 -11.88 18.09 -6.74
C GLY A 345 -10.58 17.30 -6.81
N VAL A 346 -10.49 16.40 -7.79
CA VAL A 346 -9.27 15.62 -8.01
C VAL A 346 -8.30 16.37 -8.92
N GLU A 347 -7.08 16.56 -8.45
CA GLU A 347 -5.91 16.94 -9.24
C GLU A 347 -5.08 15.69 -9.54
N PHE A 348 -4.84 15.40 -10.82
CA PHE A 348 -4.03 14.26 -11.22
C PHE A 348 -2.65 14.70 -11.71
N GLN A 349 -1.62 14.33 -10.95
CA GLN A 349 -0.22 14.60 -11.25
C GLN A 349 0.31 13.48 -12.18
N LYS A 350 0.31 13.71 -13.50
CA LYS A 350 0.82 12.75 -14.49
C LYS A 350 2.34 12.85 -14.62
N CYS A 351 3.06 12.02 -13.88
CA CYS A 351 4.51 12.10 -13.69
C CYS A 351 5.24 10.88 -14.29
N GLY A 352 4.89 10.53 -15.53
CA GLY A 352 5.48 9.39 -16.24
C GLY A 352 6.54 9.77 -17.26
N ASN A 353 7.53 8.88 -17.43
CA ASN A 353 8.64 9.03 -18.37
C ASN A 353 8.76 7.81 -19.31
N ALA A 354 8.41 7.95 -20.59
CA ALA A 354 8.47 6.83 -21.53
C ALA A 354 9.91 6.35 -21.76
N GLY A 355 10.10 5.03 -21.74
CA GLY A 355 11.44 4.42 -21.86
C GLY A 355 12.20 4.34 -20.54
N ALA A 356 11.76 5.06 -19.49
CA ALA A 356 12.37 4.96 -18.19
C ALA A 356 12.27 3.53 -17.61
N MET A 357 13.32 3.16 -16.89
CA MET A 357 13.43 1.96 -16.07
C MET A 357 13.41 2.40 -14.61
N ALA A 358 13.22 1.48 -13.66
CA ALA A 358 13.22 1.83 -12.24
C ALA A 358 14.53 2.52 -11.81
N TRP A 359 15.68 2.14 -12.38
CA TRP A 359 16.94 2.79 -12.04
C TRP A 359 17.07 4.22 -12.58
N HIS A 360 16.46 4.54 -13.74
CA HIS A 360 16.43 5.91 -14.27
C HIS A 360 15.71 6.82 -13.27
N LEU A 361 14.51 6.43 -12.85
CA LEU A 361 13.69 7.24 -11.94
C LEU A 361 14.27 7.27 -10.52
N ARG A 362 14.93 6.21 -10.07
CA ARG A 362 15.68 6.21 -8.81
C ARG A 362 16.79 7.28 -8.79
N LYS A 363 17.48 7.50 -9.90
CA LYS A 363 18.57 8.50 -9.96
C LYS A 363 18.06 9.91 -9.64
N ILE A 364 16.83 10.23 -10.04
CA ILE A 364 16.28 11.59 -9.94
C ILE A 364 15.40 11.79 -8.71
N ILE A 365 14.69 10.76 -8.23
CA ILE A 365 13.71 10.93 -7.13
C ILE A 365 14.37 11.41 -5.83
N ASN A 366 15.66 11.09 -5.62
CA ASN A 366 16.44 11.54 -4.47
C ASN A 366 17.12 12.91 -4.68
N ASP A 367 17.08 13.47 -5.90
CA ASP A 367 17.69 14.76 -6.19
C ASP A 367 16.95 15.89 -5.49
N VAL A 368 17.69 16.93 -5.08
CA VAL A 368 17.13 18.10 -4.39
C VAL A 368 16.03 18.78 -5.21
N THR A 369 16.13 18.74 -6.54
CA THR A 369 15.15 19.32 -7.47
C THR A 369 13.84 18.57 -7.45
N ALA A 370 13.89 17.23 -7.63
CA ALA A 370 12.71 16.40 -7.59
C ALA A 370 12.03 16.48 -6.22
N ARG A 371 12.80 16.41 -5.13
CA ARG A 371 12.28 16.52 -3.76
C ARG A 371 11.65 17.87 -3.46
N PHE A 372 12.21 18.97 -3.99
CA PHE A 372 11.61 20.30 -3.86
C PHE A 372 10.22 20.37 -4.50
N ILE A 373 10.07 19.79 -5.70
CA ILE A 373 8.78 19.76 -6.40
C ILE A 373 7.81 18.82 -5.69
N LEU A 374 8.25 17.60 -5.34
CA LEU A 374 7.43 16.60 -4.67
C LEU A 374 6.90 17.09 -3.31
N ALA A 375 7.72 17.79 -2.53
CA ALA A 375 7.30 18.38 -1.25
C ALA A 375 6.27 19.50 -1.43
N ASP A 376 6.29 20.20 -2.56
CA ASP A 376 5.29 21.23 -2.87
C ASP A 376 3.98 20.60 -3.40
N LEU A 377 4.08 19.54 -4.20
CA LEU A 377 2.93 18.77 -4.69
C LEU A 377 2.20 18.02 -3.57
N ALA A 378 2.96 17.39 -2.66
CA ALA A 378 2.47 16.62 -1.52
C ALA A 378 1.24 15.75 -1.87
N PRO A 379 1.39 14.71 -2.71
CA PRO A 379 0.27 13.87 -3.13
C PRO A 379 -0.38 13.14 -1.94
N ASP A 380 -1.70 12.94 -1.98
CA ASP A 380 -2.40 12.12 -0.98
C ASP A 380 -2.22 10.62 -1.26
N LEU A 381 -2.01 10.29 -2.55
CA LEU A 381 -1.76 8.96 -3.07
C LEU A 381 -0.82 9.03 -4.27
N ALA A 382 0.11 8.09 -4.37
CA ALA A 382 0.81 7.80 -5.61
C ALA A 382 0.51 6.36 -6.07
N TYR A 383 0.49 6.14 -7.38
CA TYR A 383 0.66 4.80 -7.93
C TYR A 383 1.92 4.73 -8.77
N VAL A 384 2.67 3.62 -8.66
CA VAL A 384 3.94 3.41 -9.37
C VAL A 384 3.83 2.22 -10.31
N ALA A 385 4.09 2.46 -11.61
CA ALA A 385 4.04 1.45 -12.66
C ALA A 385 5.40 1.34 -13.39
N LEU A 386 6.14 0.28 -13.10
CA LEU A 386 7.48 0.02 -13.64
C LEU A 386 7.73 -1.47 -13.83
N GLY A 387 8.74 -1.81 -14.65
CA GLY A 387 9.15 -3.18 -14.94
C GLY A 387 9.12 -3.53 -16.42
N ALA A 388 8.22 -2.91 -17.20
CA ALA A 388 8.08 -3.17 -18.64
C ALA A 388 9.36 -2.87 -19.44
N ASN A 389 10.13 -1.85 -19.04
CA ASN A 389 11.42 -1.54 -19.67
C ASN A 389 12.60 -2.25 -18.98
N ASP A 390 12.48 -2.57 -17.70
CA ASP A 390 13.50 -3.26 -16.91
C ASP A 390 13.69 -4.72 -17.37
N SER A 391 12.58 -5.43 -17.65
CA SER A 391 12.62 -6.84 -18.02
C SER A 391 13.37 -7.12 -19.32
N PRO A 392 13.10 -6.44 -20.45
CA PRO A 392 13.85 -6.65 -21.69
C PRO A 392 15.35 -6.33 -21.57
N GLN A 393 15.73 -5.46 -20.62
CA GLN A 393 17.12 -5.10 -20.33
C GLN A 393 17.78 -6.05 -19.31
N SER A 394 17.10 -7.14 -18.93
CA SER A 394 17.62 -8.16 -18.00
C SER A 394 18.00 -7.60 -16.62
N ILE A 395 17.30 -6.56 -16.15
CA ILE A 395 17.50 -6.04 -14.79
C ILE A 395 17.08 -7.11 -13.78
N SER A 396 17.97 -7.53 -12.89
CA SER A 396 17.63 -8.60 -11.94
C SER A 396 16.47 -8.18 -11.02
N VAL A 397 15.64 -9.16 -10.62
CA VAL A 397 14.51 -8.94 -9.69
C VAL A 397 14.96 -8.24 -8.39
N SER A 398 16.15 -8.60 -7.87
CA SER A 398 16.72 -7.97 -6.69
C SER A 398 17.12 -6.52 -6.91
N ALA A 399 17.76 -6.20 -8.04
CA ALA A 399 18.13 -4.82 -8.36
C ALA A 399 16.88 -3.95 -8.56
N PHE A 400 15.90 -4.46 -9.31
CA PHE A 400 14.60 -3.82 -9.51
C PHE A 400 13.92 -3.51 -8.16
N ARG A 401 13.84 -4.49 -7.24
CA ARG A 401 13.29 -4.29 -5.89
C ARG A 401 13.97 -3.13 -5.18
N GLY A 402 15.30 -3.11 -5.12
CA GLY A 402 16.04 -2.03 -4.44
C GLY A 402 15.82 -0.65 -5.05
N TYR A 403 15.56 -0.58 -6.37
CA TYR A 403 15.21 0.69 -7.02
C TYR A 403 13.80 1.14 -6.67
N MET A 404 12.84 0.23 -6.67
CA MET A 404 11.45 0.48 -6.28
C MET A 404 11.33 0.90 -4.83
N GLU A 405 12.06 0.26 -3.91
CA GLU A 405 12.12 0.65 -2.48
C GLU A 405 12.57 2.11 -2.31
N THR A 406 13.55 2.57 -3.10
CA THR A 406 14.02 3.97 -3.06
C THR A 406 12.93 4.93 -3.55
N ILE A 407 12.31 4.63 -4.70
CA ILE A 407 11.25 5.46 -5.29
C ILE A 407 10.06 5.57 -4.34
N VAL A 408 9.60 4.44 -3.80
CA VAL A 408 8.46 4.37 -2.89
C VAL A 408 8.73 5.12 -1.59
N ALA A 409 9.95 5.02 -1.05
CA ALA A 409 10.32 5.76 0.16
C ALA A 409 10.21 7.28 -0.04
N GLU A 410 10.79 7.83 -1.10
CA GLU A 410 10.72 9.28 -1.36
C GLU A 410 9.29 9.76 -1.66
N LEU A 411 8.48 8.97 -2.37
CA LEU A 411 7.08 9.32 -2.60
C LEU A 411 6.25 9.32 -1.31
N ARG A 412 6.50 8.37 -0.40
CA ARG A 412 5.84 8.36 0.92
C ARG A 412 6.22 9.58 1.75
N ASP A 413 7.45 10.04 1.61
CA ASP A 413 7.99 11.20 2.35
C ASP A 413 7.62 12.54 1.70
N ALA A 414 7.06 12.56 0.48
CA ALA A 414 6.68 13.77 -0.24
C ALA A 414 5.52 14.54 0.42
N GLY A 415 4.65 13.84 1.15
CA GLY A 415 3.44 14.39 1.76
C GLY A 415 3.16 13.75 3.13
N THR A 416 2.26 14.36 3.90
CA THR A 416 1.85 13.79 5.18
C THR A 416 0.98 12.56 4.93
N ASP A 417 1.51 11.38 5.27
CA ASP A 417 0.77 10.13 5.19
C ASP A 417 0.42 9.65 3.77
N THR A 418 1.21 10.08 2.78
CA THR A 418 1.12 9.64 1.38
C THR A 418 1.19 8.11 1.30
N GLY A 419 0.10 7.50 0.81
CA GLY A 419 0.08 6.09 0.46
C GLY A 419 0.68 5.85 -0.93
N VAL A 420 1.19 4.66 -1.18
CA VAL A 420 1.68 4.26 -2.51
C VAL A 420 1.08 2.92 -2.92
N VAL A 421 0.48 2.86 -4.11
CA VAL A 421 0.09 1.59 -4.76
C VAL A 421 1.16 1.23 -5.77
N ILE A 422 1.83 0.09 -5.60
CA ILE A 422 2.84 -0.39 -6.53
C ILE A 422 2.30 -1.53 -7.39
N TYR A 423 2.65 -1.51 -8.66
CA TYR A 423 2.41 -2.64 -9.54
C TYR A 423 3.47 -2.73 -10.62
N CYS A 424 3.67 -3.94 -11.13
CA CYS A 424 4.33 -4.14 -12.40
C CYS A 424 3.28 -4.30 -13.51
N GLN A 425 3.62 -3.88 -14.71
CA GLN A 425 2.76 -4.09 -15.88
C GLN A 425 2.48 -5.59 -16.10
N PRO A 426 1.35 -5.97 -16.73
CA PRO A 426 1.18 -7.33 -17.21
C PRO A 426 2.30 -7.72 -18.18
N GLU A 427 2.42 -9.01 -18.49
CA GLU A 427 3.32 -9.48 -19.54
C GLU A 427 3.00 -8.74 -20.88
N THR A 428 3.87 -7.81 -21.29
CA THR A 428 4.19 -7.43 -22.68
C THR A 428 4.68 -8.64 -23.51
N GLY A 429 5.00 -8.48 -24.79
CA GLY A 429 5.41 -9.61 -25.65
C GLY A 429 6.92 -9.83 -25.80
N ASP A 430 7.75 -9.16 -25.00
CA ASP A 430 9.20 -9.03 -25.25
C ASP A 430 10.09 -9.06 -24.00
N GLN A 431 9.59 -9.63 -22.90
CA GLN A 431 10.36 -9.82 -21.68
C GLN A 431 11.53 -10.76 -21.87
N VAL A 432 12.59 -10.48 -21.11
CA VAL A 432 13.64 -11.48 -20.82
C VAL A 432 13.44 -12.09 -19.44
N ILE A 433 12.98 -11.30 -18.45
CA ILE A 433 12.63 -11.76 -17.11
C ILE A 433 11.10 -11.71 -16.95
N PRO A 434 10.43 -12.81 -16.58
CA PRO A 434 8.98 -12.82 -16.41
C PRO A 434 8.51 -11.75 -15.42
N MET A 435 7.44 -11.04 -15.77
CA MET A 435 6.88 -9.96 -14.94
C MET A 435 6.38 -10.49 -13.59
N SER A 436 6.02 -11.77 -13.50
CA SER A 436 5.62 -12.43 -12.25
C SER A 436 6.73 -12.42 -11.19
N GLY A 437 8.00 -12.48 -11.59
CA GLY A 437 9.13 -12.35 -10.67
C GLY A 437 9.25 -10.94 -10.07
N TYR A 438 9.00 -9.92 -10.89
CA TYR A 438 8.90 -8.54 -10.41
C TYR A 438 7.64 -8.32 -9.55
N ALA A 439 6.50 -8.90 -9.93
CA ALA A 439 5.27 -8.82 -9.15
C ALA A 439 5.47 -9.37 -7.73
N ALA A 440 6.00 -10.59 -7.62
CA ALA A 440 6.23 -11.26 -6.34
C ALA A 440 7.09 -10.42 -5.38
N THR A 441 8.21 -9.87 -5.86
CA THR A 441 9.08 -9.07 -4.99
C THR A 441 8.45 -7.74 -4.55
N LEU A 442 7.57 -7.16 -5.37
CA LEU A 442 6.81 -5.96 -4.99
C LEU A 442 5.71 -6.29 -3.98
N ILE A 443 5.03 -7.44 -4.13
CA ILE A 443 4.03 -7.93 -3.16
C ILE A 443 4.68 -8.14 -1.80
N ASP A 444 5.82 -8.86 -1.76
CA ASP A 444 6.58 -9.08 -0.52
C ASP A 444 6.99 -7.75 0.14
N TYR A 445 7.41 -6.78 -0.67
CA TYR A 445 7.78 -5.45 -0.17
C TYR A 445 6.58 -4.69 0.40
N ALA A 446 5.44 -4.68 -0.31
CA ALA A 446 4.22 -4.02 0.13
C ALA A 446 3.68 -4.63 1.44
N GLN A 447 3.65 -5.96 1.55
CA GLN A 447 3.20 -6.65 2.76
C GLN A 447 4.08 -6.33 3.99
N ALA A 448 5.35 -6.04 3.78
CA ALA A 448 6.30 -5.70 4.84
C ALA A 448 6.38 -4.19 5.16
N THR A 449 5.70 -3.33 4.38
CA THR A 449 5.91 -1.88 4.44
C THR A 449 4.60 -1.13 4.62
N ASP A 450 4.50 -0.39 5.74
CA ASP A 450 3.33 0.42 6.02
C ASP A 450 3.05 1.47 4.93
N ARG A 451 1.76 1.69 4.62
CA ARG A 451 1.28 2.61 3.57
C ARG A 451 1.73 2.26 2.15
N VAL A 452 2.15 1.01 1.92
CA VAL A 452 2.43 0.48 0.59
C VAL A 452 1.42 -0.62 0.28
N GLU A 453 0.66 -0.41 -0.78
CA GLU A 453 -0.36 -1.32 -1.28
C GLU A 453 0.10 -1.86 -2.64
N TYR A 454 -0.48 -2.98 -3.08
CA TYR A 454 -0.09 -3.60 -4.34
C TYR A 454 -1.29 -4.01 -5.19
N LEU A 455 -1.05 -4.08 -6.50
CA LEU A 455 -1.96 -4.68 -7.48
C LEU A 455 -1.15 -5.57 -8.43
N ASP A 456 -1.48 -6.86 -8.48
CA ASP A 456 -0.82 -7.83 -9.34
C ASP A 456 -1.55 -8.00 -10.67
N PHE A 457 -1.15 -7.20 -11.67
CA PHE A 457 -1.69 -7.33 -13.03
C PHE A 457 -1.33 -8.67 -13.70
N THR A 458 -0.29 -9.37 -13.26
CA THR A 458 0.11 -10.65 -13.86
C THR A 458 -0.89 -11.77 -13.55
N ARG A 459 -1.69 -11.60 -12.49
CA ARG A 459 -2.69 -12.58 -12.03
C ARG A 459 -4.14 -12.22 -12.37
N LEU A 460 -4.38 -11.17 -13.16
CA LEU A 460 -5.73 -10.80 -13.63
C LEU A 460 -6.33 -11.74 -14.70
N GLY A 461 -5.64 -12.84 -15.01
CA GLY A 461 -6.21 -13.94 -15.80
C GLY A 461 -6.15 -13.78 -17.33
N LEU A 462 -5.36 -12.83 -17.84
CA LEU A 462 -5.13 -12.65 -19.27
C LEU A 462 -3.63 -12.58 -19.56
N ASN A 463 -3.09 -13.57 -20.29
CA ASN A 463 -1.74 -13.44 -20.85
C ASN A 463 -1.72 -12.48 -22.04
N HIS A 464 -0.53 -12.07 -22.48
CA HIS A 464 -0.36 -11.10 -23.59
C HIS A 464 -1.16 -11.49 -24.83
N ALA A 465 -1.03 -12.74 -25.30
CA ALA A 465 -1.70 -13.23 -26.50
C ALA A 465 -3.23 -13.19 -26.38
N GLN A 466 -3.77 -13.56 -25.21
CA GLN A 466 -5.20 -13.48 -24.92
C GLN A 466 -5.67 -12.03 -24.91
N ALA A 467 -5.00 -11.15 -24.16
CA ALA A 467 -5.34 -9.74 -24.09
C ALA A 467 -5.23 -9.05 -25.47
N ALA A 468 -4.24 -9.42 -26.29
CA ALA A 468 -4.09 -8.93 -27.66
C ALA A 468 -5.24 -9.41 -28.55
N SER A 469 -5.65 -10.68 -28.43
CA SER A 469 -6.82 -11.22 -29.15
C SER A 469 -8.15 -10.56 -28.78
N LEU A 470 -8.23 -10.00 -27.56
CA LEU A 470 -9.37 -9.24 -27.06
C LEU A 470 -9.31 -7.75 -27.43
N GLY A 471 -8.29 -7.31 -28.17
CA GLY A 471 -8.14 -5.91 -28.59
C GLY A 471 -7.73 -4.96 -27.46
N LEU A 472 -7.04 -5.45 -26.43
CA LEU A 472 -6.60 -4.61 -25.31
C LEU A 472 -5.23 -3.94 -25.56
N TRP A 473 -4.50 -4.35 -26.60
CA TRP A 473 -3.17 -3.84 -26.92
C TRP A 473 -3.17 -3.03 -28.21
N LEU A 474 -2.54 -1.87 -28.15
CA LEU A 474 -2.25 -1.01 -29.31
C LEU A 474 -1.04 -1.55 -30.08
N ASP A 475 -0.01 -1.94 -29.33
CA ASP A 475 1.25 -2.45 -29.86
C ASP A 475 1.80 -3.55 -28.92
N LEU A 476 3.06 -3.97 -29.13
CA LEU A 476 3.68 -5.03 -28.35
C LEU A 476 3.79 -4.72 -26.84
N ARG A 477 3.84 -3.43 -26.48
CA ARG A 477 4.16 -2.92 -25.14
C ARG A 477 3.10 -2.01 -24.53
N HIS A 478 2.13 -1.53 -25.30
CA HIS A 478 1.18 -0.53 -24.84
C HIS A 478 -0.27 -0.93 -25.11
N LEU A 479 -1.13 -0.49 -24.19
CA LEU A 479 -2.57 -0.69 -24.25
C LEU A 479 -3.22 0.25 -25.28
N ASP A 480 -4.30 -0.22 -25.88
CA ASP A 480 -5.25 0.63 -26.64
C ASP A 480 -6.39 1.12 -25.71
N ASP A 481 -7.33 1.91 -26.21
CA ASP A 481 -8.43 2.51 -25.42
C ASP A 481 -9.15 1.49 -24.51
N PRO A 482 -9.60 0.30 -24.99
CA PRO A 482 -10.25 -0.68 -24.12
C PRO A 482 -9.32 -1.27 -23.06
N GLY A 483 -8.04 -1.47 -23.40
CA GLY A 483 -7.04 -2.00 -22.47
C GLY A 483 -6.71 -1.00 -21.37
N ALA A 484 -6.57 0.27 -21.73
CA ALA A 484 -6.38 1.35 -20.76
C ALA A 484 -7.57 1.43 -19.81
N TYR A 485 -8.81 1.38 -20.32
CA TYR A 485 -9.98 1.37 -19.45
C TYR A 485 -10.02 0.13 -18.53
N PHE A 486 -9.64 -1.04 -19.02
CA PHE A 486 -9.54 -2.26 -18.18
C PHE A 486 -8.54 -2.08 -17.03
N LEU A 487 -7.34 -1.55 -17.33
CA LEU A 487 -6.32 -1.28 -16.31
C LEU A 487 -6.80 -0.22 -15.31
N SER A 488 -7.21 0.94 -15.83
CA SER A 488 -7.63 2.08 -15.02
C SER A 488 -8.85 1.74 -14.16
N GLY A 489 -9.80 0.97 -14.70
CA GLY A 489 -10.96 0.46 -13.97
C GLY A 489 -10.58 -0.50 -12.85
N THR A 490 -9.60 -1.38 -13.08
CA THR A 490 -9.09 -2.29 -12.03
C THR A 490 -8.41 -1.51 -10.91
N LEU A 491 -7.51 -0.59 -11.25
CA LEU A 491 -6.84 0.28 -10.28
C LEU A 491 -7.88 1.11 -9.50
N PHE A 492 -8.84 1.68 -10.21
CA PHE A 492 -9.88 2.51 -9.62
C PHE A 492 -10.73 1.74 -8.62
N THR A 493 -11.28 0.59 -9.01
CA THR A 493 -12.16 -0.21 -8.15
C THR A 493 -11.45 -0.83 -6.95
N THR A 494 -10.16 -1.12 -7.06
CA THR A 494 -9.39 -1.73 -5.97
C THR A 494 -8.86 -0.71 -4.97
N HIS A 495 -8.36 0.44 -5.43
CA HIS A 495 -7.63 1.37 -4.56
C HIS A 495 -8.14 2.82 -4.59
N LEU A 496 -8.67 3.31 -5.73
CA LEU A 496 -8.97 4.75 -5.87
C LEU A 496 -10.42 5.11 -5.50
N GLN A 497 -11.38 4.22 -5.72
CA GLN A 497 -12.81 4.53 -5.65
C GLN A 497 -13.27 4.90 -4.25
N PHE A 498 -12.64 4.32 -3.22
CA PHE A 498 -12.99 4.35 -1.79
C PHE A 498 -14.53 4.36 -1.51
N PRO A 499 -15.10 3.28 -0.93
CA PRO A 499 -16.55 3.13 -0.79
C PRO A 499 -17.26 4.33 -0.14
#